data_AF-A0A6C2YM61-F1
#
_entry.id   AF-A0A6C2YM61-F1
#
_cell.length_a   1.000
_cell.length_b   1.000
_cell.length_c   1.000
_cell.angle_alpha   90.00
_cell.angle_beta   90.00
_cell.angle_gamma   90.00
#
_symmetry.space_group_name_H-M   'P 1'
#
loop_
_entity.id
_entity.type
_entity.pdbx_description
1 polymer ?
#
loop_
_entity_poly.entity_id
_entity_poly.type
_entity_poly.pdbx_seq_one_letter_code
_entity_poly.pdbx_strand_id
1 'polypeptide(L)'
;MALQPDPPTPPESTPAAPSDANSALPISEVYLHGLPQSPSLDSPVPVSPPISDPPSAPVTPIQSDNLSGVEASAAITPAPSPTSDSEEPLSTGSQLRRLIESILVCFLMLLFLRTILVEPSGVPTGSMAPTLLGNHFEWDCPDCHMRHAVGVTTLSTDAEDLQALFADHQCPHCGASLQDVTAASVKGDRVLVNKSVYQFRDPKRWEAAVFRPRDDARSFVKRVIGLPGESVQLIDGDAWINGAIARKSLKQLRETAILLHDSRQAPADGWEPWWVVEADHADATPHAALDRKWGLLLDARGKATQEVSATWRNWNPQFQFEQPLRDQLVYNWLSVSPRSSVGKSSVHDFLVTLDVTVIGGSGAFEVALFDGVDWVRVSVPLGTLEGELRVDRNESVPLHREPMAGWQPNERHSLTLAFADRRVMLELDEREAILPIDLPPARERPPVSRPLQLRVERGAVMIPNLRLERDLHLLARGTHAGTTALELDSESYFMLGDNAANSDDSRFWKNPGVPRTNFLGKPFLLHQPSRGAKPGLTTAGQFESTFDWSRVRWLR
;
A
#
# COMPACT_ATOMS: atom_id res chain seq x y z
N MET A 1 51.27 -23.24 -51.82
CA MET A 1 51.18 -23.68 -50.41
C MET A 1 49.73 -23.51 -50.01
N ALA A 2 48.93 -24.58 -50.08
CA ALA A 2 48.75 -25.61 -49.05
C ALA A 2 47.53 -25.26 -48.15
N LEU A 3 46.63 -26.24 -48.06
CA LEU A 3 45.30 -26.27 -47.45
C LEU A 3 45.29 -25.96 -45.94
N GLN A 4 44.16 -25.45 -45.45
CA GLN A 4 43.50 -25.99 -44.24
C GLN A 4 41.97 -26.01 -44.41
N PRO A 5 41.27 -27.04 -43.89
CA PRO A 5 39.83 -27.25 -44.06
C PRO A 5 38.99 -26.67 -42.89
N ASP A 6 37.69 -26.46 -43.16
CA ASP A 6 36.69 -26.02 -42.18
C ASP A 6 36.39 -27.07 -41.08
N PRO A 7 35.99 -26.63 -39.87
CA PRO A 7 35.68 -27.50 -38.73
C PRO A 7 34.32 -28.23 -38.85
N PRO A 8 34.15 -29.39 -38.18
CA PRO A 8 32.96 -30.24 -38.32
C PRO A 8 31.76 -29.77 -37.48
N THR A 9 30.56 -29.97 -38.03
CA THR A 9 29.25 -29.80 -37.39
C THR A 9 28.99 -30.88 -36.32
N PRO A 10 28.36 -30.55 -35.18
CA PRO A 10 27.99 -31.52 -34.15
C PRO A 10 26.71 -32.31 -34.51
N PRO A 11 26.55 -33.56 -34.00
CA PRO A 11 25.43 -34.43 -34.35
C PRO A 11 24.14 -34.12 -33.56
N GLU A 12 23.01 -34.29 -34.24
CA GLU A 12 21.65 -34.28 -33.67
C GLU A 12 21.46 -35.40 -32.63
N SER A 13 20.77 -35.07 -31.53
CA SER A 13 20.36 -36.04 -30.51
C SER A 13 18.85 -36.23 -30.51
N THR A 14 18.44 -37.48 -30.70
CA THR A 14 17.06 -37.99 -30.75
C THR A 14 16.46 -38.05 -29.33
N PRO A 15 15.16 -37.74 -29.12
CA PRO A 15 14.54 -37.79 -27.81
C PRO A 15 14.16 -39.22 -27.39
N ALA A 16 14.43 -39.54 -26.12
CA ALA A 16 14.09 -40.80 -25.47
C ALA A 16 12.63 -40.80 -24.94
N ALA A 17 11.95 -41.93 -25.10
CA ALA A 17 10.59 -42.20 -24.61
C ALA A 17 10.58 -42.60 -23.12
N PRO A 18 9.52 -42.29 -22.35
CA PRO A 18 9.38 -42.76 -20.98
C PRO A 18 8.71 -44.14 -20.90
N SER A 19 9.23 -44.96 -20.00
CA SER A 19 8.81 -46.33 -19.68
C SER A 19 7.69 -46.37 -18.63
N ASP A 20 6.64 -47.13 -18.91
CA ASP A 20 5.64 -47.59 -17.95
C ASP A 20 6.18 -48.72 -17.06
N ALA A 21 5.87 -48.68 -15.76
CA ALA A 21 5.65 -49.89 -14.94
C ALA A 21 4.87 -49.56 -13.66
N ASN A 22 3.63 -50.04 -13.61
CA ASN A 22 2.81 -50.22 -12.42
C ASN A 22 3.41 -51.28 -11.47
N SER A 23 3.31 -51.03 -10.16
CA SER A 23 3.06 -52.11 -9.18
C SER A 23 2.42 -51.54 -7.92
N ALA A 24 1.23 -52.05 -7.61
CA ALA A 24 0.33 -51.64 -6.55
C ALA A 24 0.51 -52.46 -5.26
N LEU A 25 -0.25 -52.01 -4.24
CA LEU A 25 -0.78 -52.70 -3.03
C LEU A 25 -0.05 -52.40 -1.69
N PRO A 26 -0.72 -52.59 -0.52
CA PRO A 26 -1.74 -51.68 0.02
C PRO A 26 -1.48 -51.36 1.51
N ILE A 27 -2.10 -50.33 2.10
CA ILE A 27 -2.10 -50.17 3.57
C ILE A 27 -3.52 -50.07 4.09
N SER A 28 -3.73 -50.89 5.10
CA SER A 28 -4.92 -51.34 5.80
C SER A 28 -5.59 -50.30 6.69
N GLU A 29 -6.91 -50.50 6.84
CA GLU A 29 -7.76 -49.97 7.92
C GLU A 29 -7.31 -50.43 9.32
N VAL A 30 -7.95 -49.82 10.33
CA VAL A 30 -8.05 -50.12 11.77
C VAL A 30 -7.19 -49.23 12.69
N TYR A 31 -7.80 -48.17 13.22
CA TYR A 31 -8.18 -48.05 14.66
C TYR A 31 -8.93 -46.73 14.90
N LEU A 32 -10.25 -46.85 15.12
CA LEU A 32 -11.09 -45.86 15.81
C LEU A 32 -10.74 -45.90 17.30
N HIS A 33 -10.50 -44.74 17.94
CA HIS A 33 -10.92 -44.44 19.31
C HIS A 33 -10.70 -42.95 19.64
N GLY A 34 -11.75 -42.28 20.11
CA GLY A 34 -11.62 -41.19 21.09
C GLY A 34 -11.72 -39.75 20.60
N LEU A 35 -12.88 -39.34 20.06
CA LEU A 35 -13.27 -37.92 20.05
C LEU A 35 -14.14 -37.64 21.27
N PRO A 36 -13.78 -36.68 22.16
CA PRO A 36 -14.68 -36.21 23.20
C PRO A 36 -15.79 -35.34 22.59
N GLN A 37 -17.01 -35.66 23.01
CA GLN A 37 -18.25 -35.01 22.62
C GLN A 37 -18.27 -33.53 23.01
N SER A 38 -18.68 -32.68 22.09
CA SER A 38 -19.08 -31.29 22.32
C SER A 38 -20.38 -31.26 23.16
N PRO A 39 -20.46 -30.44 24.23
CA PRO A 39 -21.71 -30.27 24.95
C PRO A 39 -22.68 -29.40 24.14
N SER A 40 -23.88 -29.94 23.93
CA SER A 40 -25.08 -29.24 23.51
C SER A 40 -25.45 -28.14 24.50
N LEU A 41 -25.59 -26.90 24.04
CA LEU A 41 -26.20 -25.80 24.78
C LEU A 41 -27.48 -25.38 24.06
N ASP A 42 -28.56 -26.09 24.36
CA ASP A 42 -29.92 -25.57 24.25
C ASP A 42 -30.19 -24.73 25.51
N SER A 43 -30.24 -23.40 25.36
CA SER A 43 -31.03 -22.50 26.21
C SER A 43 -31.16 -21.11 25.54
N PRO A 44 -32.35 -20.48 25.62
CA PRO A 44 -32.67 -19.29 24.86
C PRO A 44 -32.05 -18.01 25.44
N VAL A 45 -31.53 -17.16 24.56
CA VAL A 45 -31.03 -15.81 24.87
C VAL A 45 -32.21 -14.83 24.97
N PRO A 46 -32.29 -13.95 25.99
CA PRO A 46 -33.37 -12.98 26.13
C PRO A 46 -33.27 -11.84 25.11
N VAL A 47 -34.40 -11.51 24.51
CA VAL A 47 -34.59 -10.39 23.58
C VAL A 47 -34.72 -9.08 24.36
N SER A 48 -33.86 -8.11 24.07
CA SER A 48 -33.98 -6.73 24.57
C SER A 48 -34.92 -5.91 23.66
N PRO A 49 -35.73 -4.98 24.22
CA PRO A 49 -36.70 -4.20 23.44
C PRO A 49 -36.05 -3.03 22.66
N PRO A 50 -36.72 -2.51 21.62
CA PRO A 50 -36.18 -1.46 20.76
C PRO A 50 -36.19 -0.09 21.45
N ILE A 51 -35.11 0.67 21.24
CA ILE A 51 -34.96 2.06 21.66
C ILE A 51 -35.65 2.94 20.62
N SER A 52 -36.62 3.72 21.08
CA SER A 52 -37.38 4.71 20.31
C SER A 52 -36.58 6.00 20.07
N ASP A 53 -36.60 6.49 18.83
CA ASP A 53 -36.02 7.77 18.40
C ASP A 53 -36.67 8.98 19.11
N PRO A 54 -35.89 10.03 19.45
CA PRO A 54 -36.45 11.29 19.94
C PRO A 54 -36.97 12.15 18.78
N PRO A 55 -38.10 12.89 18.96
CA PRO A 55 -38.71 13.67 17.89
C PRO A 55 -37.97 14.97 17.59
N SER A 56 -37.96 15.30 16.30
CA SER A 56 -37.48 16.54 15.69
C SER A 56 -38.18 17.78 16.24
N ALA A 57 -37.40 18.75 16.73
CA ALA A 57 -37.89 20.09 17.06
C ALA A 57 -37.74 21.03 15.85
N PRO A 58 -38.72 21.91 15.57
CA PRO A 58 -38.74 22.75 14.38
C PRO A 58 -37.87 24.00 14.53
N VAL A 59 -37.27 24.40 13.41
CA VAL A 59 -36.59 25.69 13.20
C VAL A 59 -37.64 26.76 12.90
N THR A 60 -37.59 27.91 13.58
CA THR A 60 -38.14 29.20 13.09
C THR A 60 -37.57 30.38 13.89
N PRO A 61 -37.60 31.62 13.33
CA PRO A 61 -36.45 32.51 13.30
C PRO A 61 -36.43 33.59 14.39
N ILE A 62 -35.24 34.17 14.55
CA ILE A 62 -34.98 35.37 15.35
C ILE A 62 -35.63 36.59 14.67
N GLN A 63 -36.47 37.31 15.40
CA GLN A 63 -36.85 38.68 15.05
C GLN A 63 -36.90 39.58 16.28
N SER A 64 -36.54 40.82 16.02
CA SER A 64 -36.20 41.90 16.93
C SER A 64 -37.42 42.65 17.48
N ASP A 65 -37.11 43.50 18.46
CA ASP A 65 -37.80 44.74 18.82
C ASP A 65 -38.96 44.70 19.83
N ASN A 66 -38.55 45.05 21.06
CA ASN A 66 -38.89 46.31 21.73
C ASN A 66 -40.33 46.61 22.19
N LEU A 67 -40.34 46.95 23.49
CA LEU A 67 -41.04 48.04 24.17
C LEU A 67 -42.38 47.77 24.85
N SER A 68 -42.37 48.19 26.13
CA SER A 68 -43.49 48.61 27.00
C SER A 68 -44.43 47.49 27.45
N GLY A 69 -44.77 47.31 28.72
CA GLY A 69 -44.64 48.15 29.91
C GLY A 69 -45.82 47.77 30.84
N VAL A 70 -45.62 47.97 32.14
CA VAL A 70 -46.63 48.05 33.21
C VAL A 70 -46.95 46.77 34.01
N GLU A 71 -46.15 46.61 35.08
CA GLU A 71 -46.52 46.57 36.52
C GLU A 71 -47.45 45.51 37.12
N ALA A 72 -46.92 44.78 38.12
CA ALA A 72 -47.37 44.75 39.53
C ALA A 72 -46.37 43.89 40.33
N SER A 73 -45.60 44.35 41.33
CA SER A 73 -45.91 44.99 42.61
C SER A 73 -45.45 44.06 43.75
N ALA A 74 -44.33 44.39 44.41
CA ALA A 74 -44.12 44.26 45.87
C ALA A 74 -42.70 44.70 46.28
N ALA A 75 -42.62 45.97 46.69
CA ALA A 75 -41.73 46.57 47.69
C ALA A 75 -40.26 46.12 47.81
N ILE A 76 -39.36 46.91 47.21
CA ILE A 76 -37.94 47.01 47.57
C ILE A 76 -37.69 48.42 48.13
N THR A 77 -37.16 48.52 49.35
CA THR A 77 -36.70 49.77 49.99
C THR A 77 -35.29 50.11 49.49
N PRO A 78 -34.88 51.40 49.40
CA PRO A 78 -33.91 51.87 48.41
C PRO A 78 -32.46 51.51 48.76
N ALA A 79 -31.68 51.33 47.70
CA ALA A 79 -30.25 51.08 47.72
C ALA A 79 -29.46 52.20 48.41
N PRO A 80 -28.43 51.90 49.23
CA PRO A 80 -27.21 52.68 49.21
C PRO A 80 -26.49 52.43 47.88
N SER A 81 -25.94 53.51 47.31
CA SER A 81 -25.18 53.58 46.07
C SER A 81 -24.26 52.37 45.82
N PRO A 82 -24.07 51.92 44.56
CA PRO A 82 -23.02 50.95 44.27
C PRO A 82 -21.69 51.59 44.65
N THR A 83 -21.11 51.16 45.77
CA THR A 83 -19.68 51.26 45.97
C THR A 83 -19.07 50.55 44.79
N SER A 84 -18.35 51.33 43.98
CA SER A 84 -17.40 50.84 43.00
C SER A 84 -16.44 49.91 43.73
N ASP A 85 -16.71 48.61 43.72
CA ASP A 85 -15.65 47.62 43.80
C ASP A 85 -14.88 47.80 42.50
N SER A 86 -13.89 48.68 42.58
CA SER A 86 -12.78 48.74 41.65
C SER A 86 -12.27 47.31 41.49
N GLU A 87 -12.52 46.70 40.33
CA GLU A 87 -11.60 45.69 39.82
C GLU A 87 -10.23 46.38 39.79
N GLU A 88 -9.41 46.12 40.81
CA GLU A 88 -8.03 46.58 40.79
C GLU A 88 -7.42 46.07 39.50
N PRO A 89 -6.85 46.94 38.64
CA PRO A 89 -6.19 46.47 37.43
C PRO A 89 -5.06 45.55 37.87
N LEU A 90 -5.24 44.25 37.65
CA LEU A 90 -4.29 43.19 37.94
C LEU A 90 -2.89 43.67 37.56
N SER A 91 -2.05 43.94 38.57
CA SER A 91 -0.74 44.54 38.36
C SER A 91 0.03 43.72 37.32
N THR A 92 0.70 44.40 36.39
CA THR A 92 1.43 43.79 35.26
C THR A 92 2.38 42.67 35.72
N GLY A 93 2.92 42.77 36.94
CA GLY A 93 3.74 41.73 37.57
C GLY A 93 3.00 40.42 37.88
N SER A 94 1.72 40.47 38.25
CA SER A 94 0.90 39.28 38.51
C SER A 94 0.49 38.54 37.23
N GLN A 95 0.33 39.27 36.12
CA GLN A 95 0.07 38.68 34.80
C GLN A 95 1.36 38.08 34.21
N LEU A 96 2.48 38.80 34.32
CA LEU A 96 3.78 38.31 33.87
C LEU A 96 4.20 37.05 34.62
N ARG A 97 3.98 36.99 35.95
CA ARG A 97 4.23 35.78 36.75
C ARG A 97 3.39 34.59 36.28
N ARG A 98 2.08 34.78 36.06
CA ARG A 98 1.19 33.72 35.55
C ARG A 98 1.58 33.23 34.16
N LEU A 99 2.01 34.14 33.29
CA LEU A 99 2.54 33.79 31.98
C LEU A 99 3.81 32.95 32.10
N ILE A 100 4.75 33.34 32.96
CA ILE A 100 5.98 32.59 33.23
C ILE A 100 5.68 31.22 33.84
N GLU A 101 4.80 31.13 34.83
CA GLU A 101 4.37 29.86 35.45
C GLU A 101 3.73 28.94 34.41
N SER A 102 2.87 29.48 33.53
CA SER A 102 2.24 28.70 32.45
C SER A 102 3.28 28.21 31.43
N ILE A 103 4.22 29.06 31.01
CA ILE A 103 5.32 28.68 30.12
C ILE A 103 6.17 27.59 30.76
N LEU A 104 6.49 27.71 32.05
CA LEU A 104 7.29 26.73 32.77
C LEU A 104 6.57 25.39 32.88
N VAL A 105 5.27 25.38 33.22
CA VAL A 105 4.46 24.16 33.26
C VAL A 105 4.39 23.52 31.88
N CYS A 106 4.13 24.30 30.82
CA CYS A 106 4.13 23.80 29.45
C CYS A 106 5.50 23.22 29.05
N PHE A 107 6.59 23.88 29.43
CA PHE A 107 7.95 23.42 29.15
C PHE A 107 8.27 22.11 29.89
N LEU A 108 7.95 22.02 31.19
CA LEU A 108 8.13 20.80 31.97
C LEU A 108 7.26 19.65 31.45
N MET A 109 6.00 19.93 31.08
CA MET A 109 5.11 18.96 30.46
C MET A 109 5.67 18.47 29.12
N LEU A 110 6.20 19.38 28.29
CA LEU A 110 6.84 19.03 27.02
C LEU A 110 8.11 18.20 27.21
N LEU A 111 8.93 18.51 28.22
CA LEU A 111 10.09 17.69 28.58
C LEU A 111 9.65 16.30 29.06
N PHE A 112 8.61 16.21 29.90
CA PHE A 112 8.06 14.94 30.35
C PHE A 112 7.54 14.11 29.17
N LEU A 113 6.70 14.70 28.33
CA LEU A 113 6.18 14.10 27.09
C LEU A 113 7.31 13.60 26.20
N ARG A 114 8.35 14.42 25.99
CA ARG A 114 9.50 14.09 25.15
C ARG A 114 10.38 12.99 25.74
N THR A 115 10.53 12.96 27.05
CA THR A 115 11.42 12.01 27.71
C THR A 115 10.80 10.62 27.75
N ILE A 116 9.49 10.56 28.00
CA ILE A 116 8.81 9.30 28.36
C ILE A 116 7.90 8.79 27.25
N LEU A 117 7.20 9.66 26.53
CA LEU A 117 6.10 9.26 25.63
C LEU A 117 6.51 9.30 24.15
N VAL A 118 7.11 10.40 23.69
CA VAL A 118 7.32 10.67 22.26
C VAL A 118 8.74 11.10 21.95
N GLU A 119 9.40 10.39 21.03
CA GLU A 119 10.74 10.74 20.54
C GLU A 119 10.70 11.03 19.02
N PRO A 120 11.16 12.21 18.57
CA PRO A 120 11.37 12.45 17.16
C PRO A 120 12.60 11.66 16.67
N SER A 121 12.43 10.86 15.63
CA SER A 121 13.48 10.04 15.03
C SER A 121 13.62 10.38 13.55
N GLY A 122 14.85 10.62 13.10
CA GLY A 122 15.16 10.81 11.69
C GLY A 122 15.42 9.48 11.00
N VAL A 123 15.02 9.38 9.73
CA VAL A 123 15.25 8.22 8.86
C VAL A 123 16.34 8.59 7.86
N PRO A 124 17.63 8.36 8.15
CA PRO A 124 18.70 8.80 7.25
C PRO A 124 18.88 7.87 6.03
N THR A 125 18.50 6.59 6.17
CA THR A 125 18.72 5.55 5.14
C THR A 125 17.46 5.26 4.34
N GLY A 126 17.62 4.81 3.08
CA GLY A 126 16.54 4.38 2.21
C GLY A 126 15.93 3.01 2.49
N SER A 127 16.24 2.39 3.63
CA SER A 127 15.89 1.00 3.89
C SER A 127 14.40 0.75 4.15
N MET A 128 13.65 1.80 4.48
CA MET A 128 12.20 1.77 4.62
C MET A 128 11.47 2.38 3.42
N ALA A 129 12.18 2.73 2.34
CA ALA A 129 11.55 3.28 1.14
C ALA A 129 10.69 2.20 0.44
N PRO A 130 9.56 2.57 -0.19
CA PRO A 130 9.03 3.93 -0.30
C PRO A 130 8.22 4.40 0.92
N THR A 131 7.92 3.53 1.90
CA THR A 131 7.09 3.86 3.07
C THR A 131 7.64 5.04 3.87
N LEU A 132 8.94 5.02 4.19
CA LEU A 132 9.68 6.12 4.81
C LEU A 132 10.94 6.36 3.98
N LEU A 133 11.10 7.60 3.50
CA LEU A 133 12.21 7.97 2.65
C LEU A 133 13.45 8.32 3.48
N GLY A 134 14.60 7.80 3.07
CA GLY A 134 15.89 8.23 3.57
C GLY A 134 16.31 9.56 2.93
N ASN A 135 17.59 9.91 3.02
CA ASN A 135 18.11 11.00 2.18
C ASN A 135 17.94 10.62 0.69
N HIS A 136 17.37 11.53 -0.08
CA HIS A 136 17.00 11.27 -1.47
C HIS A 136 17.09 12.53 -2.32
N PHE A 137 17.07 12.34 -3.63
CA PHE A 137 16.75 13.34 -4.61
C PHE A 137 15.29 13.20 -5.01
N GLU A 138 14.59 14.32 -5.12
CA GLU A 138 13.23 14.36 -5.65
C GLU A 138 13.20 15.00 -7.03
N TRP A 139 12.30 14.50 -7.86
CA TRP A 139 11.93 15.13 -9.12
C TRP A 139 10.46 14.90 -9.44
N ASP A 140 9.86 15.84 -10.18
CA ASP A 140 8.51 15.75 -10.73
C ASP A 140 8.64 15.44 -12.23
N CYS A 141 7.90 14.45 -12.75
CA CYS A 141 7.93 14.11 -14.17
C CYS A 141 7.39 15.27 -15.02
N PRO A 142 8.08 15.67 -16.10
CA PRO A 142 7.60 16.77 -16.95
C PRO A 142 6.30 16.41 -17.70
N ASP A 143 6.03 15.13 -17.89
CA ASP A 143 4.90 14.63 -18.68
C ASP A 143 3.70 14.24 -17.79
N CYS A 144 3.83 13.18 -16.98
CA CYS A 144 2.73 12.73 -16.10
C CYS A 144 2.63 13.48 -14.76
N HIS A 145 3.59 14.35 -14.44
CA HIS A 145 3.69 15.07 -13.16
C HIS A 145 3.79 14.21 -11.90
N MET A 146 3.99 12.90 -12.06
CA MET A 146 4.27 12.02 -10.93
C MET A 146 5.59 12.42 -10.27
N ARG A 147 5.56 12.51 -8.93
CA ARG A 147 6.76 12.73 -8.14
C ARG A 147 7.47 11.42 -7.86
N HIS A 148 8.79 11.44 -8.01
CA HIS A 148 9.65 10.31 -7.72
C HIS A 148 10.74 10.70 -6.74
N ALA A 149 11.14 9.73 -5.91
CA ALA A 149 12.23 9.85 -4.97
C ALA A 149 13.29 8.79 -5.29
N VAL A 150 14.54 9.23 -5.40
CA VAL A 150 15.69 8.38 -5.70
C VAL A 150 16.73 8.55 -4.60
N GLY A 151 17.16 7.46 -3.99
CA GLY A 151 18.07 7.49 -2.84
C GLY A 151 19.41 8.13 -3.18
N VAL A 152 19.95 8.91 -2.24
CA VAL A 152 21.33 9.41 -2.33
C VAL A 152 22.29 8.22 -2.24
N THR A 153 23.25 8.15 -3.15
CA THR A 153 24.30 7.13 -3.12
C THR A 153 25.64 7.75 -2.72
N THR A 154 26.65 6.92 -2.52
CA THR A 154 28.04 7.40 -2.31
C THR A 154 28.67 7.95 -3.58
N LEU A 155 28.01 7.81 -4.74
CA LEU A 155 28.45 8.33 -6.03
C LEU A 155 27.85 9.74 -6.21
N SER A 156 28.65 10.71 -5.80
CA SER A 156 28.55 12.17 -5.93
C SER A 156 27.31 12.90 -5.34
N THR A 157 27.61 13.98 -4.63
CA THR A 157 26.67 14.94 -4.04
C THR A 157 26.38 16.11 -4.97
N ASP A 158 27.00 16.15 -6.16
CA ASP A 158 27.00 17.31 -7.03
C ASP A 158 25.84 17.20 -8.02
N ALA A 159 24.99 18.24 -8.05
CA ALA A 159 23.76 18.25 -8.84
C ALA A 159 23.99 18.07 -10.35
N GLU A 160 25.14 18.47 -10.87
CA GLU A 160 25.52 18.31 -12.28
C GLU A 160 25.74 16.84 -12.66
N ASP A 161 26.32 16.03 -11.77
CA ASP A 161 26.53 14.59 -12.02
C ASP A 161 25.20 13.82 -12.02
N LEU A 162 24.23 14.27 -11.21
CA LEU A 162 22.91 13.65 -11.14
C LEU A 162 22.09 13.90 -12.40
N GLN A 163 22.20 15.07 -13.02
CA GLN A 163 21.54 15.36 -14.29
C GLN A 163 22.00 14.37 -15.38
N ALA A 164 23.32 14.13 -15.45
CA ALA A 164 23.89 13.14 -16.36
C ALA A 164 23.44 11.71 -16.02
N LEU A 165 23.33 11.38 -14.73
CA LEU A 165 22.81 10.08 -14.29
C LEU A 165 21.33 9.89 -14.65
N PHE A 166 20.51 10.93 -14.59
CA PHE A 166 19.09 10.85 -14.97
C PHE A 166 18.85 10.86 -16.48
N ALA A 167 19.76 11.39 -17.29
CA ALA A 167 19.59 11.53 -18.74
C ALA A 167 19.31 10.19 -19.45
N ASP A 168 19.84 9.07 -18.93
CA ASP A 168 19.64 7.72 -19.46
C ASP A 168 18.40 7.00 -18.88
N HIS A 169 17.66 7.65 -17.97
CA HIS A 169 16.51 7.07 -17.30
C HIS A 169 15.18 7.62 -17.86
N GLN A 170 14.13 6.82 -17.71
CA GLN A 170 12.75 7.19 -18.09
C GLN A 170 11.86 7.25 -16.86
N CYS A 171 10.76 7.97 -16.95
CA CYS A 171 9.74 7.91 -15.92
C CYS A 171 9.22 6.47 -15.76
N PRO A 172 9.24 5.90 -14.55
CA PRO A 172 8.85 4.51 -14.31
C PRO A 172 7.33 4.30 -14.43
N HIS A 173 6.56 5.39 -14.45
CA HIS A 173 5.11 5.38 -14.54
C HIS A 173 4.61 5.60 -15.96
N CYS A 174 5.09 6.65 -16.65
CA CYS A 174 4.64 7.00 -17.99
C CYS A 174 5.70 6.86 -19.10
N GLY A 175 6.96 6.57 -18.76
CA GLY A 175 8.01 6.39 -19.75
C GLY A 175 8.68 7.63 -20.33
N ALA A 176 8.21 8.82 -19.98
CA ALA A 176 8.79 10.05 -20.48
C ALA A 176 10.29 10.13 -20.21
N SER A 177 11.04 10.64 -21.19
CA SER A 177 12.48 10.90 -21.04
C SER A 177 12.72 11.86 -19.88
N LEU A 178 13.74 11.57 -19.06
CA LEU A 178 14.12 12.42 -17.93
C LEU A 178 15.20 13.45 -18.28
N GLN A 179 15.30 13.81 -19.56
CA GLN A 179 16.10 14.95 -20.01
C GLN A 179 15.55 16.23 -19.34
N ASP A 180 16.45 17.08 -18.84
CA ASP A 180 16.14 18.36 -18.21
C ASP A 180 15.33 18.31 -16.90
N VAL A 181 15.36 17.17 -16.20
CA VAL A 181 14.74 17.04 -14.88
C VAL A 181 15.63 17.66 -13.80
N THR A 182 15.18 18.75 -13.17
CA THR A 182 15.84 19.31 -12.00
C THR A 182 15.58 18.42 -10.77
N ALA A 183 16.64 17.82 -10.24
CA ALA A 183 16.61 17.09 -8.99
C ALA A 183 17.05 17.96 -7.81
N ALA A 184 16.35 17.85 -6.68
CA ALA A 184 16.71 18.57 -5.45
C ALA A 184 17.04 17.57 -4.34
N SER A 185 18.11 17.82 -3.59
CA SER A 185 18.47 16.99 -2.43
C SER A 185 17.51 17.26 -1.27
N VAL A 186 16.99 16.19 -0.69
CA VAL A 186 16.01 16.21 0.39
C VAL A 186 16.51 15.35 1.54
N LYS A 187 16.49 15.93 2.75
CA LYS A 187 16.77 15.19 3.97
C LYS A 187 15.69 14.14 4.19
N GLY A 188 16.10 12.98 4.70
CA GLY A 188 15.17 11.90 4.98
C GLY A 188 14.08 12.25 5.97
N ASP A 189 13.03 11.45 5.92
CA ASP A 189 11.80 11.63 6.69
C ASP A 189 12.06 11.65 8.20
N ARG A 190 11.17 12.34 8.92
CA ARG A 190 11.17 12.39 10.38
C ARG A 190 9.86 11.90 10.94
N VAL A 191 9.95 10.92 11.83
CA VAL A 191 8.82 10.24 12.45
C VAL A 191 8.78 10.51 13.95
N LEU A 192 7.57 10.59 14.50
CA LEU A 192 7.37 10.53 15.95
C LEU A 192 7.22 9.07 16.38
N VAL A 193 7.94 8.72 17.44
CA VAL A 193 7.98 7.36 17.99
C VAL A 193 7.30 7.34 19.35
N ASN A 194 6.31 6.45 19.51
CA ASN A 194 5.65 6.20 20.79
C ASN A 194 6.45 5.15 21.57
N LYS A 195 7.12 5.58 22.65
CA LYS A 195 8.03 4.75 23.45
C LYS A 195 7.32 3.83 24.43
N SER A 196 6.05 4.13 24.72
CA SER A 196 5.24 3.47 25.71
C SER A 196 4.47 2.27 25.17
N VAL A 197 4.18 2.21 23.85
CA VAL A 197 3.38 1.12 23.26
C VAL A 197 3.97 -0.25 23.60
N TYR A 198 5.29 -0.40 23.50
CA TYR A 198 5.98 -1.65 23.83
C TYR A 198 6.30 -1.80 25.31
N GLN A 199 5.64 -1.07 26.20
CA GLN A 199 5.62 -1.36 27.64
C GLN A 199 4.31 -2.08 28.03
N PHE A 200 3.25 -1.92 27.22
CA PHE A 200 1.93 -2.47 27.49
C PHE A 200 1.57 -3.67 26.62
N ARG A 201 2.26 -3.86 25.49
CA ARG A 201 2.07 -5.01 24.60
C ARG A 201 3.34 -5.31 23.82
N ASP A 202 3.39 -6.48 23.22
CA ASP A 202 4.48 -6.82 22.31
C ASP A 202 4.30 -6.25 20.90
N PRO A 203 5.41 -6.04 20.16
CA PRO A 203 5.38 -5.74 18.74
C PRO A 203 4.62 -6.80 17.96
N LYS A 204 3.76 -6.38 17.03
CA LYS A 204 3.00 -7.29 16.18
C LYS A 204 3.70 -7.43 14.83
N ARG A 205 3.49 -8.58 14.19
CA ARG A 205 3.93 -8.80 12.81
C ARG A 205 3.39 -7.70 11.90
N TRP A 206 4.21 -7.32 10.93
CA TRP A 206 3.99 -6.25 9.97
C TRP A 206 4.02 -4.84 10.55
N GLU A 207 4.21 -4.64 11.86
CA GLU A 207 4.37 -3.29 12.41
C GLU A 207 5.77 -2.76 12.12
N ALA A 208 5.86 -1.47 11.80
CA ALA A 208 7.13 -0.75 11.89
C ALA A 208 7.53 -0.56 13.36
N ALA A 209 8.83 -0.67 13.64
CA ALA A 209 9.38 -0.49 14.98
C ALA A 209 10.74 0.20 14.92
N VAL A 210 11.01 1.01 15.94
CA VAL A 210 12.32 1.60 16.19
C VAL A 210 13.03 0.81 17.27
N PHE A 211 14.26 0.39 17.03
CA PHE A 211 15.06 -0.44 17.95
C PHE A 211 16.56 -0.26 17.71
N ARG A 212 17.40 -0.88 18.55
CA ARG A 212 18.85 -1.01 18.33
C ARG A 212 19.23 -2.50 18.23
N PRO A 213 19.80 -2.99 17.11
CA PRO A 213 20.21 -4.39 17.05
C PRO A 213 21.36 -4.65 18.04
N ARG A 214 21.65 -5.92 18.37
CA ARG A 214 22.59 -6.27 19.46
C ARG A 214 23.99 -5.67 19.28
N ASP A 215 24.47 -5.64 18.03
CA ASP A 215 25.86 -5.28 17.70
C ASP A 215 25.99 -3.88 17.08
N ASP A 216 24.94 -3.05 17.13
CA ASP A 216 24.96 -1.68 16.60
C ASP A 216 24.28 -0.70 17.57
N ALA A 217 24.99 0.35 17.97
CA ALA A 217 24.46 1.39 18.83
C ALA A 217 23.48 2.33 18.11
N ARG A 218 23.43 2.31 16.77
CA ARG A 218 22.52 3.12 15.97
C ARG A 218 21.09 2.60 16.11
N SER A 219 20.13 3.52 16.07
CA SER A 219 18.71 3.18 16.00
C SER A 219 18.32 2.86 14.56
N PHE A 220 17.53 1.80 14.37
CA PHE A 220 16.98 1.38 13.10
C PHE A 220 15.47 1.49 13.13
N VAL A 221 14.88 1.80 11.97
CA VAL A 221 13.44 1.63 11.73
C VAL A 221 13.30 0.50 10.73
N LYS A 222 12.62 -0.57 11.13
CA LYS A 222 12.33 -1.75 10.29
C LYS A 222 10.93 -2.27 10.57
N ARG A 223 10.47 -3.19 9.75
CA ARG A 223 9.23 -3.93 9.93
C ARG A 223 9.49 -5.23 10.69
N VAL A 224 8.62 -5.55 11.64
CA VAL A 224 8.61 -6.84 12.32
C VAL A 224 8.07 -7.91 11.37
N ILE A 225 8.89 -8.91 11.04
CA ILE A 225 8.53 -9.99 10.12
C ILE A 225 8.40 -11.32 10.84
N GLY A 226 9.33 -11.65 11.75
CA GLY A 226 9.29 -12.84 12.59
C GLY A 226 9.08 -12.47 14.06
N LEU A 227 8.26 -13.25 14.77
CA LEU A 227 8.01 -13.12 16.20
C LEU A 227 8.88 -14.10 17.00
N PRO A 228 9.00 -13.92 18.33
CA PRO A 228 9.87 -14.77 19.13
C PRO A 228 9.48 -16.25 19.09
N GLY A 229 10.48 -17.12 19.01
CA GLY A 229 10.33 -18.58 18.93
C GLY A 229 9.86 -19.13 17.59
N GLU A 230 9.74 -18.29 16.54
CA GLU A 230 9.30 -18.74 15.21
C GLU A 230 10.47 -19.12 14.30
N SER A 231 10.20 -20.02 13.36
CA SER A 231 11.06 -20.24 12.20
C SER A 231 10.67 -19.28 11.07
N VAL A 232 11.66 -18.60 10.48
CA VAL A 232 11.44 -17.58 9.44
C VAL A 232 12.15 -17.97 8.16
N GLN A 233 11.44 -17.89 7.05
CA GLN A 233 11.96 -18.11 5.72
C GLN A 233 11.36 -17.10 4.73
N LEU A 234 12.13 -16.70 3.72
CA LEU A 234 11.67 -15.81 2.65
C LEU A 234 11.65 -16.61 1.35
N ILE A 235 10.48 -16.73 0.74
CA ILE A 235 10.29 -17.50 -0.50
C ILE A 235 9.41 -16.68 -1.43
N ASP A 236 9.90 -16.44 -2.64
CA ASP A 236 9.15 -15.80 -3.73
C ASP A 236 8.50 -14.45 -3.36
N GLY A 237 9.18 -13.66 -2.54
CA GLY A 237 8.69 -12.37 -2.06
C GLY A 237 7.90 -12.41 -0.77
N ASP A 238 7.52 -13.60 -0.29
CA ASP A 238 6.65 -13.80 0.85
C ASP A 238 7.44 -14.22 2.11
N ALA A 239 6.91 -13.84 3.28
CA ALA A 239 7.41 -14.36 4.54
C ALA A 239 6.70 -15.69 4.87
N TRP A 240 7.49 -16.71 5.17
CA TRP A 240 7.05 -18.01 5.65
C TRP A 240 7.45 -18.16 7.10
N ILE A 241 6.46 -18.46 7.94
CA ILE A 241 6.58 -18.54 9.39
C ILE A 241 6.11 -19.92 9.83
N ASN A 242 6.98 -20.66 10.53
CA ASN A 242 6.70 -22.04 10.97
C ASN A 242 6.24 -22.94 9.80
N GLY A 243 6.80 -22.74 8.61
CA GLY A 243 6.48 -23.50 7.41
C GLY A 243 5.19 -23.11 6.67
N ALA A 244 4.52 -22.01 7.05
CA ALA A 244 3.32 -21.50 6.38
C ALA A 244 3.49 -20.02 5.95
N ILE A 245 2.85 -19.61 4.85
CA ILE A 245 2.85 -18.21 4.41
C ILE A 245 2.22 -17.33 5.49
N ALA A 246 2.93 -16.27 5.89
CA ALA A 246 2.39 -15.21 6.71
C ALA A 246 1.64 -14.20 5.83
N ARG A 247 0.32 -14.29 5.84
CA ARG A 247 -0.55 -13.52 4.96
C ARG A 247 -0.92 -12.17 5.57
N LYS A 248 -0.78 -11.10 4.80
CA LYS A 248 -1.21 -9.76 5.19
C LYS A 248 -2.73 -9.64 5.19
N SER A 249 -3.25 -8.72 5.99
CA SER A 249 -4.60 -8.18 5.82
C SER A 249 -4.61 -7.09 4.75
N LEU A 250 -5.79 -6.75 4.23
CA LEU A 250 -5.93 -5.68 3.24
C LEU A 250 -5.37 -4.35 3.75
N LYS A 251 -5.57 -4.05 5.04
CA LYS A 251 -5.00 -2.89 5.70
C LYS A 251 -3.47 -2.90 5.67
N GLN A 252 -2.85 -4.04 6.02
CA GLN A 252 -1.39 -4.17 6.02
C GLN A 252 -0.80 -4.04 4.61
N LEU A 253 -1.45 -4.65 3.63
CA LEU A 253 -1.06 -4.55 2.22
C LEU A 253 -1.12 -3.10 1.71
N ARG A 254 -2.21 -2.37 2.00
CA ARG A 254 -2.37 -0.94 1.63
C ARG A 254 -1.31 -0.04 2.25
N GLU A 255 -0.82 -0.36 3.45
CA GLU A 255 0.21 0.42 4.14
C GLU A 255 1.60 0.32 3.47
N THR A 256 1.83 -0.75 2.71
CA THR A 256 3.12 -1.08 2.10
C THR A 256 3.11 -1.15 0.59
N ALA A 257 1.94 -0.96 -0.03
CA ALA A 257 1.73 -1.06 -1.46
C ALA A 257 2.63 -0.09 -2.25
N ILE A 258 3.20 -0.60 -3.34
CA ILE A 258 4.03 0.14 -4.28
C ILE A 258 3.21 0.40 -5.54
N LEU A 259 3.08 1.68 -5.90
CA LEU A 259 2.34 2.09 -7.08
C LEU A 259 2.97 1.55 -8.38
N LEU A 260 2.15 0.93 -9.22
CA LEU A 260 2.48 0.54 -10.58
C LEU A 260 1.85 1.48 -11.61
N HIS A 261 0.57 1.81 -11.42
CA HIS A 261 -0.19 2.65 -12.34
C HIS A 261 -1.27 3.45 -11.61
N ASP A 262 -1.51 4.67 -12.09
CA ASP A 262 -2.53 5.59 -11.58
C ASP A 262 -3.15 6.34 -12.77
N SER A 263 -4.42 6.05 -13.06
CA SER A 263 -5.11 6.62 -14.21
C SER A 263 -5.22 8.15 -14.15
N ARG A 264 -5.18 8.74 -12.95
CA ARG A 264 -5.34 10.19 -12.73
C ARG A 264 -4.12 11.02 -13.14
N GLN A 265 -2.97 10.37 -13.31
CA GLN A 265 -1.71 11.02 -13.68
C GLN A 265 -1.28 10.58 -15.09
N ALA A 266 -2.16 10.79 -16.06
CA ALA A 266 -1.88 10.38 -17.44
C ALA A 266 -0.81 11.26 -18.11
N PRO A 267 0.09 10.67 -18.93
CA PRO A 267 1.01 11.45 -19.78
C PRO A 267 0.26 12.28 -20.83
N ALA A 268 0.96 13.12 -21.60
CA ALA A 268 0.44 13.98 -22.67
C ALA A 268 -0.05 13.24 -23.94
N ASP A 269 0.38 11.99 -24.16
CA ASP A 269 -0.09 11.16 -25.30
C ASP A 269 -1.11 10.07 -24.93
N GLY A 270 -1.00 9.46 -23.75
CA GLY A 270 -2.11 8.78 -23.07
C GLY A 270 -1.67 7.45 -22.49
N TRP A 271 -2.63 6.63 -22.06
CA TRP A 271 -2.33 5.34 -21.44
C TRP A 271 -2.40 4.16 -22.41
N GLU A 272 -2.69 4.40 -23.69
CA GLU A 272 -2.90 3.39 -24.72
C GLU A 272 -1.78 2.34 -24.77
N PRO A 273 -0.48 2.68 -24.65
CA PRO A 273 0.56 1.66 -24.69
C PRO A 273 0.52 0.65 -23.53
N TRP A 274 -0.11 0.98 -22.40
CA TRP A 274 -0.25 0.10 -21.22
C TRP A 274 -1.50 -0.77 -21.24
N TRP A 275 -2.37 -0.61 -22.22
CA TRP A 275 -3.62 -1.37 -22.31
C TRP A 275 -3.70 -2.15 -23.62
N VAL A 276 -3.99 -3.44 -23.50
CA VAL A 276 -4.35 -4.31 -24.62
C VAL A 276 -5.84 -4.48 -24.59
N VAL A 277 -6.53 -3.89 -25.56
CA VAL A 277 -7.98 -4.03 -25.72
C VAL A 277 -8.22 -5.18 -26.66
N GLU A 278 -8.82 -6.25 -26.16
CA GLU A 278 -9.21 -7.40 -26.98
C GLU A 278 -10.66 -7.13 -27.42
N ALA A 279 -10.81 -6.58 -28.63
CA ALA A 279 -12.10 -6.35 -29.25
C ALA A 279 -12.19 -7.17 -30.54
N ASP A 280 -13.33 -7.83 -30.75
CA ASP A 280 -13.70 -8.33 -32.07
C ASP A 280 -14.13 -7.14 -32.94
N HIS A 281 -13.24 -6.80 -33.88
CA HIS A 281 -13.48 -6.00 -35.08
C HIS A 281 -13.54 -4.46 -35.02
N ALA A 282 -13.28 -3.90 -36.20
CA ALA A 282 -12.87 -2.54 -36.54
C ALA A 282 -14.05 -1.58 -36.83
N ASP A 283 -14.89 -1.30 -35.82
CA ASP A 283 -15.95 -0.29 -35.95
C ASP A 283 -15.60 1.04 -35.26
N ALA A 284 -16.07 2.14 -35.85
CA ALA A 284 -15.64 3.52 -35.67
C ALA A 284 -16.09 4.22 -34.36
N THR A 285 -16.37 3.47 -33.29
CA THR A 285 -16.60 4.02 -31.94
C THR A 285 -15.60 3.37 -30.99
N PRO A 286 -14.86 4.11 -30.14
CA PRO A 286 -13.80 3.50 -29.35
C PRO A 286 -14.37 2.45 -28.38
N HIS A 287 -14.07 1.17 -28.67
CA HIS A 287 -14.56 -0.03 -27.98
C HIS A 287 -14.02 -0.15 -26.55
N ALA A 288 -12.82 0.36 -26.33
CA ALA A 288 -12.40 0.90 -25.06
C ALA A 288 -11.78 2.26 -25.35
N ALA A 289 -12.21 3.30 -24.64
CA ALA A 289 -11.64 4.63 -24.77
C ALA A 289 -10.82 4.92 -23.52
N LEU A 290 -9.51 5.09 -23.68
CA LEU A 290 -8.66 5.70 -22.66
C LEU A 290 -8.74 7.21 -22.87
N ASP A 291 -9.69 7.84 -22.19
CA ASP A 291 -9.84 9.28 -22.25
C ASP A 291 -9.14 9.92 -21.04
N ARG A 292 -8.25 10.87 -21.32
CA ARG A 292 -7.46 11.60 -20.31
C ARG A 292 -8.31 12.34 -19.28
N LYS A 293 -9.53 12.73 -19.64
CA LYS A 293 -10.42 13.59 -18.87
C LYS A 293 -11.43 12.78 -18.03
N TRP A 294 -11.79 11.58 -18.48
CA TRP A 294 -12.88 10.79 -17.86
C TRP A 294 -12.50 9.36 -17.46
N GLY A 295 -11.30 8.88 -17.80
CA GLY A 295 -10.79 7.55 -17.44
C GLY A 295 -11.03 6.49 -18.51
N LEU A 296 -11.09 5.22 -18.09
CA LEU A 296 -11.28 4.08 -18.98
C LEU A 296 -12.77 3.80 -19.18
N LEU A 297 -13.25 3.89 -20.42
CA LEU A 297 -14.61 3.47 -20.82
C LEU A 297 -14.55 2.05 -21.39
N LEU A 298 -15.39 1.15 -20.88
CA LEU A 298 -15.65 -0.16 -21.48
C LEU A 298 -17.14 -0.22 -21.86
N ASP A 299 -17.44 -0.39 -23.15
CA ASP A 299 -18.83 -0.45 -23.65
C ASP A 299 -19.02 -1.65 -24.58
N ALA A 300 -19.63 -2.70 -24.03
CA ALA A 300 -19.96 -3.93 -24.74
C ALA A 300 -21.37 -3.92 -25.35
N ARG A 301 -22.12 -2.81 -25.23
CA ARG A 301 -23.49 -2.73 -25.75
C ARG A 301 -23.48 -2.68 -27.27
N GLY A 302 -24.42 -3.42 -27.88
CA GLY A 302 -24.56 -3.48 -29.34
C GLY A 302 -23.41 -4.18 -30.06
N LYS A 303 -22.49 -4.84 -29.35
CA LYS A 303 -21.40 -5.64 -29.92
C LYS A 303 -21.86 -7.06 -30.24
N ALA A 304 -21.22 -7.71 -31.22
CA ALA A 304 -21.58 -9.07 -31.65
C ALA A 304 -21.34 -10.11 -30.55
N THR A 305 -20.20 -10.02 -29.86
CA THR A 305 -19.86 -10.87 -28.70
C THR A 305 -20.53 -10.42 -27.42
N GLN A 306 -21.04 -9.19 -27.39
CA GLN A 306 -21.52 -8.50 -26.19
C GLN A 306 -20.51 -8.50 -25.04
N GLU A 307 -19.21 -8.60 -25.35
CA GLU A 307 -18.11 -8.59 -24.39
C GLU A 307 -16.99 -7.67 -24.88
N VAL A 308 -16.41 -6.89 -23.97
CA VAL A 308 -15.18 -6.13 -24.19
C VAL A 308 -14.24 -6.37 -23.01
N SER A 309 -12.96 -6.62 -23.29
CA SER A 309 -11.92 -6.72 -22.27
C SER A 309 -10.78 -5.71 -22.51
N ALA A 310 -10.18 -5.25 -21.42
CA ALA A 310 -8.98 -4.45 -21.43
C ALA A 310 -7.99 -5.02 -20.40
N THR A 311 -6.83 -5.43 -20.89
CA THR A 311 -5.77 -6.03 -20.08
C THR A 311 -4.63 -5.03 -19.91
N TRP A 312 -4.29 -4.71 -18.67
CA TRP A 312 -3.14 -3.85 -18.38
C TRP A 312 -1.86 -4.66 -18.60
N ARG A 313 -0.86 -4.05 -19.25
CA ARG A 313 0.47 -4.63 -19.46
C ARG A 313 1.56 -3.68 -18.96
N ASN A 314 2.62 -4.27 -18.41
CA ASN A 314 3.81 -3.53 -18.02
C ASN A 314 4.66 -3.20 -19.26
N TRP A 315 4.34 -2.07 -19.87
CA TRP A 315 4.97 -1.61 -21.10
C TRP A 315 6.28 -0.87 -20.82
N ASN A 316 7.35 -1.22 -21.56
CA ASN A 316 8.57 -0.45 -21.59
C ASN A 316 8.56 0.46 -22.84
N PRO A 317 8.40 1.78 -22.68
CA PRO A 317 8.32 2.68 -23.82
C PRO A 317 9.68 2.97 -24.48
N GLN A 318 10.80 2.84 -23.76
CA GLN A 318 12.15 2.96 -24.34
C GLN A 318 12.41 1.94 -25.42
N PHE A 319 12.11 0.68 -25.11
CA PHE A 319 12.43 -0.44 -25.96
C PHE A 319 11.20 -0.97 -26.71
N GLN A 320 10.04 -0.36 -26.48
CA GLN A 320 8.76 -0.69 -27.09
C GLN A 320 8.42 -2.19 -26.99
N PHE A 321 8.61 -2.77 -25.80
CA PHE A 321 8.21 -4.14 -25.53
C PHE A 321 7.64 -4.31 -24.13
N GLU A 322 6.85 -5.36 -23.97
CA GLU A 322 6.24 -5.74 -22.70
C GLU A 322 7.25 -6.51 -21.83
N GLN A 323 7.43 -6.07 -20.59
CA GLN A 323 8.42 -6.67 -19.69
C GLN A 323 7.77 -7.22 -18.41
N PRO A 324 8.34 -8.26 -17.79
CA PRO A 324 7.87 -8.70 -16.49
C PRO A 324 7.96 -7.60 -15.43
N LEU A 325 6.99 -7.59 -14.51
CA LEU A 325 7.03 -6.77 -13.31
C LEU A 325 8.09 -7.34 -12.37
N ARG A 326 8.89 -6.45 -11.79
CA ARG A 326 10.03 -6.82 -10.95
C ARG A 326 10.04 -6.08 -9.62
N ASP A 327 10.86 -6.57 -8.70
CA ASP A 327 11.04 -6.02 -7.34
C ASP A 327 11.72 -4.63 -7.32
N GLN A 328 12.13 -4.12 -8.49
CA GLN A 328 12.84 -2.85 -8.61
C GLN A 328 12.04 -1.69 -8.00
N LEU A 329 12.73 -0.88 -7.19
CA LEU A 329 12.24 0.37 -6.65
C LEU A 329 12.97 1.53 -7.34
N VAL A 330 12.20 2.55 -7.71
CA VAL A 330 12.70 3.85 -8.20
C VAL A 330 13.75 4.43 -7.26
N TYR A 331 13.54 4.25 -5.95
CA TYR A 331 14.46 4.68 -4.91
C TYR A 331 15.88 4.13 -5.09
N ASN A 332 16.04 2.97 -5.72
CA ASN A 332 17.33 2.30 -5.85
C ASN A 332 18.04 2.56 -7.19
N TRP A 333 17.47 3.37 -8.11
CA TRP A 333 17.98 3.49 -9.48
C TRP A 333 19.48 3.80 -9.56
N LEU A 334 19.95 4.75 -8.76
CA LEU A 334 21.36 5.17 -8.78
C LEU A 334 22.28 4.23 -8.00
N SER A 335 21.72 3.35 -7.17
CA SER A 335 22.47 2.50 -6.24
C SER A 335 22.75 1.09 -6.78
N VAL A 336 22.15 0.74 -7.92
CA VAL A 336 22.14 -0.63 -8.44
C VAL A 336 22.92 -0.70 -9.73
N SER A 337 24.11 -1.30 -9.67
CA SER A 337 24.89 -1.63 -10.88
C SER A 337 24.08 -2.55 -11.81
N PRO A 338 24.26 -2.46 -13.15
CA PRO A 338 23.68 -3.42 -14.10
C PRO A 338 23.99 -4.90 -13.80
N ARG A 339 25.10 -5.17 -13.09
CA ARG A 339 25.49 -6.52 -12.66
C ARG A 339 24.79 -7.00 -11.38
N SER A 340 24.09 -6.13 -10.66
CA SER A 340 23.39 -6.45 -9.42
C SER A 340 22.24 -7.45 -9.67
N SER A 341 21.92 -8.28 -8.69
CA SER A 341 20.71 -9.12 -8.68
C SER A 341 19.45 -8.37 -8.24
N VAL A 342 19.59 -7.13 -7.78
CA VAL A 342 18.46 -6.26 -7.37
C VAL A 342 17.61 -5.89 -8.58
N GLY A 343 16.28 -5.90 -8.42
CA GLY A 343 15.37 -5.52 -9.49
C GLY A 343 15.22 -6.60 -10.55
N LYS A 344 15.62 -7.84 -10.27
CA LYS A 344 15.52 -8.98 -11.18
C LYS A 344 14.48 -10.00 -10.77
N SER A 345 14.00 -9.99 -9.52
CA SER A 345 12.98 -10.91 -9.05
C SER A 345 11.62 -10.51 -9.60
N SER A 346 10.85 -11.49 -10.07
CA SER A 346 9.47 -11.24 -10.50
C SER A 346 8.59 -11.00 -9.28
N VAL A 347 7.58 -10.15 -9.43
CA VAL A 347 6.56 -9.88 -8.41
C VAL A 347 5.22 -10.39 -8.88
N HIS A 348 4.40 -10.83 -7.93
CA HIS A 348 3.20 -11.61 -8.22
C HIS A 348 1.99 -11.22 -7.36
N ASP A 349 2.21 -10.32 -6.40
CA ASP A 349 1.21 -9.94 -5.41
C ASP A 349 0.71 -8.53 -5.73
N PHE A 350 -0.58 -8.43 -6.06
CA PHE A 350 -1.18 -7.25 -6.67
C PHE A 350 -2.43 -6.78 -5.93
N LEU A 351 -2.66 -5.48 -6.01
CA LEU A 351 -3.81 -4.78 -5.47
C LEU A 351 -4.32 -3.81 -6.54
N VAL A 352 -5.61 -3.85 -6.85
CA VAL A 352 -6.26 -2.84 -7.69
C VAL A 352 -7.37 -2.17 -6.90
N THR A 353 -7.40 -0.84 -6.94
CA THR A 353 -8.49 0.00 -6.43
C THR A 353 -9.06 0.78 -7.59
N LEU A 354 -10.38 0.74 -7.78
CA LEU A 354 -11.04 1.45 -8.85
C LEU A 354 -12.40 2.01 -8.44
N ASP A 355 -12.75 3.14 -9.04
CA ASP A 355 -14.10 3.69 -8.99
C ASP A 355 -14.82 3.34 -10.30
N VAL A 356 -16.06 2.91 -10.22
CA VAL A 356 -16.87 2.49 -11.37
C VAL A 356 -18.15 3.30 -11.41
N THR A 357 -18.40 3.99 -12.52
CA THR A 357 -19.70 4.55 -12.83
C THR A 357 -20.40 3.66 -13.84
N VAL A 358 -21.56 3.11 -13.48
CA VAL A 358 -22.34 2.28 -14.39
C VAL A 358 -23.06 3.17 -15.39
N ILE A 359 -22.85 2.93 -16.69
CA ILE A 359 -23.56 3.67 -17.75
C ILE A 359 -24.89 2.97 -18.07
N GLY A 360 -24.87 1.63 -18.09
CA GLY A 360 -26.07 0.80 -18.26
C GLY A 360 -25.75 -0.57 -18.82
N GLY A 361 -26.70 -1.50 -18.74
CA GLY A 361 -26.47 -2.90 -19.10
C GLY A 361 -27.23 -3.84 -18.19
N SER A 362 -27.20 -5.13 -18.52
CA SER A 362 -27.82 -6.20 -17.71
C SER A 362 -26.91 -7.43 -17.55
N GLY A 363 -25.63 -7.32 -17.91
CA GLY A 363 -24.64 -8.37 -17.72
C GLY A 363 -23.82 -8.14 -16.47
N ALA A 364 -22.50 -8.09 -16.61
CA ALA A 364 -21.57 -8.01 -15.50
C ALA A 364 -20.37 -7.11 -15.80
N PHE A 365 -19.84 -6.49 -14.76
CA PHE A 365 -18.51 -5.91 -14.76
C PHE A 365 -17.56 -6.82 -14.01
N GLU A 366 -16.40 -7.10 -14.58
CA GLU A 366 -15.44 -8.03 -14.02
C GLU A 366 -14.05 -7.44 -13.88
N VAL A 367 -13.40 -7.77 -12.77
CA VAL A 367 -12.03 -7.37 -12.43
C VAL A 367 -11.26 -8.64 -12.09
N ALA A 368 -10.15 -8.88 -12.77
CA ALA A 368 -9.34 -10.07 -12.56
C ALA A 368 -7.88 -9.72 -12.30
N LEU A 369 -7.28 -10.39 -11.30
CA LEU A 369 -5.85 -10.33 -11.01
C LEU A 369 -5.17 -11.67 -11.29
N PHE A 370 -3.93 -11.62 -11.81
CA PHE A 370 -3.11 -12.78 -12.13
C PHE A 370 -1.78 -12.74 -11.37
N ASP A 371 -1.47 -13.81 -10.64
CA ASP A 371 -0.23 -13.93 -9.87
C ASP A 371 0.86 -14.77 -10.57
N GLY A 372 0.66 -15.11 -11.85
CA GLY A 372 1.59 -15.97 -12.59
C GLY A 372 1.15 -17.43 -12.65
N VAL A 373 0.28 -17.87 -11.73
CA VAL A 373 -0.23 -19.24 -11.70
C VAL A 373 -1.75 -19.26 -11.82
N ASP A 374 -2.43 -18.42 -11.04
CA ASP A 374 -3.88 -18.38 -10.97
C ASP A 374 -4.43 -17.01 -11.35
N TRP A 375 -5.54 -17.01 -12.08
CA TRP A 375 -6.43 -15.87 -12.19
C TRP A 375 -7.45 -15.91 -11.06
N VAL A 376 -7.66 -14.76 -10.44
CA VAL A 376 -8.78 -14.52 -9.52
C VAL A 376 -9.65 -13.45 -10.15
N ARG A 377 -10.90 -13.79 -10.46
CA ARG A 377 -11.86 -12.93 -11.16
C ARG A 377 -13.04 -12.64 -10.25
N VAL A 378 -13.34 -11.37 -10.06
CA VAL A 378 -14.56 -10.88 -9.42
C VAL A 378 -15.53 -10.44 -10.50
N SER A 379 -16.76 -10.91 -10.45
CA SER A 379 -17.85 -10.57 -11.38
C SER A 379 -18.99 -9.93 -10.59
N VAL A 380 -19.28 -8.67 -10.91
CA VAL A 380 -20.32 -7.85 -10.27
C VAL A 380 -21.48 -7.67 -11.26
N PRO A 381 -22.72 -8.04 -10.89
CA PRO A 381 -23.88 -7.89 -11.77
C PRO A 381 -24.20 -6.40 -12.02
N LEU A 382 -24.71 -6.10 -13.22
CA LEU A 382 -25.11 -4.75 -13.63
C LEU A 382 -26.60 -4.69 -13.91
N GLY A 383 -27.30 -3.66 -13.42
CA GLY A 383 -28.67 -3.29 -13.81
C GLY A 383 -29.77 -4.33 -13.54
N THR A 384 -29.46 -5.46 -12.90
CA THR A 384 -30.45 -6.48 -12.51
C THR A 384 -30.93 -6.28 -11.09
N LEU A 385 -32.18 -6.64 -10.80
CA LEU A 385 -32.72 -6.63 -9.43
C LEU A 385 -32.23 -7.83 -8.61
N GLU A 386 -32.01 -8.96 -9.29
CA GLU A 386 -31.45 -10.18 -8.74
C GLU A 386 -30.19 -10.53 -9.54
N GLY A 387 -29.10 -10.73 -8.82
CA GLY A 387 -27.80 -11.06 -9.37
C GLY A 387 -26.95 -11.73 -8.31
N GLU A 388 -25.71 -12.05 -8.68
CA GLU A 388 -24.78 -12.74 -7.80
C GLU A 388 -23.39 -12.13 -7.95
N LEU A 389 -22.81 -11.70 -6.82
CA LEU A 389 -21.38 -11.41 -6.72
C LEU A 389 -20.64 -12.74 -6.81
N ARG A 390 -19.75 -12.86 -7.80
CA ARG A 390 -18.98 -14.10 -8.01
C ARG A 390 -17.50 -13.84 -7.87
N VAL A 391 -16.81 -14.73 -7.18
CA VAL A 391 -15.34 -14.81 -7.22
C VAL A 391 -14.94 -16.18 -7.70
N ASP A 392 -14.14 -16.21 -8.76
CA ASP A 392 -13.73 -17.41 -9.48
C ASP A 392 -12.21 -17.50 -9.59
N ARG A 393 -11.69 -18.72 -9.42
CA ARG A 393 -10.31 -19.06 -9.73
C ARG A 393 -10.25 -19.69 -11.13
N ASN A 394 -9.36 -19.18 -11.98
CA ASN A 394 -9.14 -19.66 -13.35
C ASN A 394 -10.45 -19.80 -14.16
N GLU A 395 -11.35 -18.83 -13.99
CA GLU A 395 -12.67 -18.72 -14.65
C GLU A 395 -13.67 -19.85 -14.35
N SER A 396 -13.23 -20.97 -13.77
CA SER A 396 -14.01 -22.20 -13.70
C SER A 396 -14.25 -22.72 -12.28
N VAL A 397 -13.40 -22.34 -11.32
CA VAL A 397 -13.46 -22.85 -9.95
C VAL A 397 -14.11 -21.80 -9.04
N PRO A 398 -15.35 -22.00 -8.56
CA PRO A 398 -16.00 -21.05 -7.69
C PRO A 398 -15.30 -20.97 -6.34
N LEU A 399 -14.93 -19.75 -5.93
CA LEU A 399 -14.38 -19.45 -4.61
C LEU A 399 -15.43 -18.84 -3.68
N HIS A 400 -16.29 -17.97 -4.21
CA HIS A 400 -17.33 -17.29 -3.45
C HIS A 400 -18.50 -16.90 -4.34
N ARG A 401 -19.69 -16.88 -3.75
CA ARG A 401 -20.98 -16.53 -4.35
C ARG A 401 -21.84 -15.85 -3.29
N GLU A 402 -22.36 -14.67 -3.60
CA GLU A 402 -23.27 -13.93 -2.71
C GLU A 402 -24.38 -13.26 -3.54
N PRO A 403 -25.66 -13.45 -3.18
CA PRO A 403 -26.75 -12.72 -3.82
C PRO A 403 -26.60 -11.20 -3.63
N MET A 404 -26.67 -10.44 -4.71
CA MET A 404 -26.69 -8.98 -4.66
C MET A 404 -27.55 -8.40 -5.77
N ALA A 405 -28.14 -7.23 -5.52
CA ALA A 405 -28.68 -6.42 -6.61
C ALA A 405 -27.54 -5.94 -7.50
N GLY A 406 -27.75 -5.94 -8.81
CA GLY A 406 -26.80 -5.37 -9.75
C GLY A 406 -26.63 -3.88 -9.53
N TRP A 407 -25.43 -3.37 -9.80
CA TRP A 407 -25.16 -1.93 -9.76
C TRP A 407 -26.00 -1.20 -10.81
N GLN A 408 -26.72 -0.16 -10.40
CA GLN A 408 -27.71 0.47 -11.26
C GLN A 408 -27.09 1.58 -12.13
N PRO A 409 -27.71 1.90 -13.28
CA PRO A 409 -27.22 2.98 -14.14
C PRO A 409 -27.13 4.32 -13.41
N ASN A 410 -26.06 5.08 -13.68
CA ASN A 410 -25.68 6.35 -13.06
C ASN A 410 -25.26 6.27 -11.58
N GLU A 411 -25.14 5.07 -11.02
CA GLU A 411 -24.51 4.88 -9.71
C GLU A 411 -22.99 4.81 -9.84
N ARG A 412 -22.31 5.25 -8.78
CA ARG A 412 -20.86 5.16 -8.64
C ARG A 412 -20.52 4.27 -7.46
N HIS A 413 -19.63 3.32 -7.72
CA HIS A 413 -19.17 2.34 -6.74
C HIS A 413 -17.65 2.37 -6.61
N SER A 414 -17.14 1.97 -5.45
CA SER A 414 -15.71 1.69 -5.27
C SER A 414 -15.48 0.19 -5.14
N LEU A 415 -14.42 -0.32 -5.75
CA LEU A 415 -14.02 -1.72 -5.68
C LEU A 415 -12.52 -1.79 -5.44
N THR A 416 -12.13 -2.53 -4.40
CA THR A 416 -10.75 -2.93 -4.16
C THR A 416 -10.63 -4.44 -4.21
N LEU A 417 -9.84 -4.96 -5.15
CA LEU A 417 -9.49 -6.37 -5.23
C LEU A 417 -7.99 -6.52 -4.94
N ALA A 418 -7.65 -7.37 -3.98
CA ALA A 418 -6.29 -7.76 -3.68
C ALA A 418 -6.10 -9.26 -3.92
N PHE A 419 -5.00 -9.62 -4.59
CA PHE A 419 -4.52 -10.98 -4.66
C PHE A 419 -3.02 -10.97 -4.34
N ALA A 420 -2.70 -11.25 -3.07
CA ALA A 420 -1.36 -11.14 -2.50
C ALA A 420 -1.15 -12.19 -1.41
N ASP A 421 0.08 -12.68 -1.22
CA ASP A 421 0.41 -13.74 -0.25
C ASP A 421 -0.48 -15.00 -0.44
N ARG A 422 -0.90 -15.27 -1.69
CA ARG A 422 -1.88 -16.32 -2.05
C ARG A 422 -3.22 -16.18 -1.32
N ARG A 423 -3.65 -14.95 -1.04
CA ARG A 423 -4.91 -14.59 -0.40
C ARG A 423 -5.68 -13.59 -1.25
N VAL A 424 -6.97 -13.87 -1.42
CA VAL A 424 -7.93 -12.98 -2.11
C VAL A 424 -8.68 -12.16 -1.08
N MET A 425 -8.76 -10.85 -1.28
CA MET A 425 -9.56 -9.93 -0.46
C MET A 425 -10.33 -8.97 -1.36
N LEU A 426 -11.61 -8.76 -1.05
CA LEU A 426 -12.50 -7.87 -1.81
C LEU A 426 -13.21 -6.88 -0.88
N GLU A 427 -13.14 -5.60 -1.24
CA GLU A 427 -13.89 -4.52 -0.62
C GLU A 427 -14.76 -3.86 -1.69
N LEU A 428 -16.06 -3.68 -1.41
CA LEU A 428 -17.01 -2.96 -2.26
C LEU A 428 -17.62 -1.81 -1.45
N ASP A 429 -17.62 -0.59 -2.01
CA ASP A 429 -18.19 0.61 -1.38
C ASP A 429 -17.70 0.83 0.06
N GLU A 430 -16.38 0.68 0.26
CA GLU A 430 -15.67 0.79 1.54
C GLU A 430 -16.12 -0.20 2.62
N ARG A 431 -16.83 -1.26 2.23
CA ARG A 431 -17.21 -2.37 3.10
C ARG A 431 -16.43 -3.60 2.70
N GLU A 432 -15.87 -4.31 3.68
CA GLU A 432 -15.30 -5.63 3.45
C GLU A 432 -16.43 -6.53 2.92
N ALA A 433 -16.42 -6.77 1.61
CA ALA A 433 -17.48 -7.49 0.91
C ALA A 433 -17.27 -9.00 1.04
N ILE A 434 -16.01 -9.46 1.15
CA ILE A 434 -15.68 -10.87 1.30
C ILE A 434 -14.62 -11.06 2.38
N LEU A 435 -14.80 -12.08 3.21
CA LEU A 435 -13.75 -12.62 4.07
C LEU A 435 -12.53 -13.04 3.24
N PRO A 436 -11.30 -12.90 3.76
CA PRO A 436 -10.12 -13.34 3.03
C PRO A 436 -10.19 -14.82 2.63
N ILE A 437 -9.98 -15.11 1.34
CA ILE A 437 -9.96 -16.48 0.81
C ILE A 437 -8.51 -16.89 0.55
N ASP A 438 -8.04 -17.88 1.28
CA ASP A 438 -6.67 -18.37 1.20
C ASP A 438 -6.55 -19.49 0.18
N LEU A 439 -5.72 -19.28 -0.85
CA LEU A 439 -5.35 -20.31 -1.82
C LEU A 439 -4.13 -21.10 -1.32
N PRO A 440 -3.94 -22.34 -1.81
CA PRO A 440 -2.71 -23.08 -1.56
C PRO A 440 -1.48 -22.29 -2.03
N PRO A 441 -0.34 -22.38 -1.31
CA PRO A 441 0.93 -21.82 -1.76
C PRO A 441 1.31 -22.26 -3.17
N ALA A 442 1.88 -21.35 -3.96
CA ALA A 442 2.51 -21.67 -5.23
C ALA A 442 4.03 -21.71 -5.01
N ARG A 443 4.72 -22.76 -5.50
CA ARG A 443 6.18 -22.90 -5.29
C ARG A 443 7.01 -22.20 -6.37
N GLU A 444 6.51 -22.17 -7.60
CA GLU A 444 7.15 -21.51 -8.72
C GLU A 444 6.09 -20.69 -9.45
N ARG A 445 6.22 -19.36 -9.39
CA ARG A 445 5.35 -18.43 -10.10
C ARG A 445 6.11 -17.84 -11.30
N PRO A 446 5.70 -18.13 -12.56
CA PRO A 446 6.29 -17.52 -13.74
C PRO A 446 6.28 -15.98 -13.69
N PRO A 447 7.19 -15.30 -14.42
CA PRO A 447 7.17 -13.84 -14.50
C PRO A 447 5.85 -13.29 -15.03
N VAL A 448 5.30 -12.27 -14.37
CA VAL A 448 4.02 -11.63 -14.74
C VAL A 448 4.27 -10.28 -15.41
N SER A 449 3.74 -10.08 -16.60
CA SER A 449 3.72 -8.78 -17.29
C SER A 449 2.32 -8.17 -17.40
N ARG A 450 1.26 -8.98 -17.25
CA ARG A 450 -0.15 -8.59 -17.38
C ARG A 450 -0.95 -9.00 -16.14
N PRO A 451 -0.79 -8.32 -15.00
CA PRO A 451 -1.42 -8.69 -13.75
C PRO A 451 -2.92 -8.38 -13.66
N LEU A 452 -3.46 -7.52 -14.52
CA LEU A 452 -4.83 -6.99 -14.39
C LEU A 452 -5.60 -7.11 -15.70
N GLN A 453 -6.80 -7.67 -15.63
CA GLN A 453 -7.80 -7.61 -16.71
C GLN A 453 -9.11 -7.04 -16.20
N LEU A 454 -9.69 -6.14 -16.98
CA LEU A 454 -11.04 -5.61 -16.80
C LEU A 454 -11.92 -6.11 -17.93
N ARG A 455 -13.16 -6.47 -17.63
CA ARG A 455 -14.11 -6.95 -18.63
C ARG A 455 -15.51 -6.43 -18.35
N VAL A 456 -16.26 -6.17 -19.41
CA VAL A 456 -17.70 -5.93 -19.32
C VAL A 456 -18.41 -6.87 -20.27
N GLU A 457 -19.45 -7.53 -19.76
CA GLU A 457 -20.40 -8.33 -20.53
C GLU A 457 -21.75 -7.62 -20.54
N ARG A 458 -22.39 -7.51 -21.72
CA ARG A 458 -23.75 -6.98 -21.93
C ARG A 458 -24.04 -5.67 -21.17
N GLY A 459 -23.05 -4.78 -21.10
CA GLY A 459 -23.15 -3.52 -20.39
C GLY A 459 -22.07 -2.52 -20.75
N ALA A 460 -22.06 -1.41 -20.02
CA ALA A 460 -21.11 -0.32 -20.17
C ALA A 460 -20.80 0.33 -18.83
N VAL A 461 -19.52 0.59 -18.58
CA VAL A 461 -19.02 1.24 -17.37
C VAL A 461 -17.92 2.24 -17.71
N MET A 462 -17.81 3.28 -16.88
CA MET A 462 -16.72 4.25 -16.91
C MET A 462 -15.90 4.12 -15.63
N ILE A 463 -14.58 4.11 -15.75
CA ILE A 463 -13.63 3.89 -14.66
C ILE A 463 -12.73 5.12 -14.56
N PRO A 464 -13.16 6.18 -13.85
CA PRO A 464 -12.42 7.44 -13.77
C PRO A 464 -11.12 7.32 -12.98
N ASN A 465 -11.13 6.51 -11.91
CA ASN A 465 -9.99 6.33 -11.02
C ASN A 465 -9.63 4.86 -10.99
N LEU A 466 -8.40 4.52 -11.40
CA LEU A 466 -7.83 3.20 -11.30
C LEU A 466 -6.41 3.31 -10.77
N ARG A 467 -6.15 2.60 -9.69
CA ARG A 467 -4.83 2.48 -9.07
C ARG A 467 -4.45 1.02 -8.99
N LEU A 468 -3.38 0.65 -9.71
CA LEU A 468 -2.79 -0.68 -9.65
C LEU A 468 -1.49 -0.58 -8.87
N GLU A 469 -1.35 -1.47 -7.89
CA GLU A 469 -0.22 -1.52 -6.96
C GLU A 469 0.25 -2.96 -6.81
N ARG A 470 1.50 -3.11 -6.36
CA ARG A 470 2.07 -4.40 -5.95
C ARG A 470 2.45 -4.37 -4.48
N ASP A 471 2.62 -5.54 -3.90
CA ASP A 471 3.20 -5.65 -2.56
C ASP A 471 4.71 -5.40 -2.54
N LEU A 472 5.25 -5.21 -1.34
CA LEU A 472 6.67 -5.33 -1.04
C LEU A 472 7.12 -6.77 -1.29
N HIS A 473 8.13 -6.92 -2.13
CA HIS A 473 8.72 -8.21 -2.43
C HIS A 473 9.91 -8.46 -1.50
N LEU A 474 9.74 -9.34 -0.50
CA LEU A 474 10.78 -9.67 0.48
C LEU A 474 11.85 -10.56 -0.15
N LEU A 475 13.06 -10.02 -0.27
CA LEU A 475 14.17 -10.73 -0.90
C LEU A 475 14.89 -11.68 0.06
N ALA A 476 15.00 -12.95 -0.34
CA ALA A 476 15.86 -13.96 0.25
C ALA A 476 17.36 -13.70 -0.06
N ARG A 477 17.91 -12.62 0.49
CA ARG A 477 19.34 -12.26 0.38
C ARG A 477 20.00 -12.34 1.75
N GLY A 478 21.32 -12.45 1.79
CA GLY A 478 22.07 -12.52 3.04
C GLY A 478 22.33 -13.94 3.51
N THR A 479 22.66 -14.09 4.79
CA THR A 479 23.05 -15.37 5.41
C THR A 479 21.92 -16.05 6.17
N HIS A 480 20.79 -15.36 6.35
CA HIS A 480 19.67 -15.83 7.18
C HIS A 480 18.33 -15.78 6.45
N ALA A 481 17.42 -16.69 6.82
CA ALA A 481 16.04 -16.76 6.35
C ALA A 481 15.89 -16.82 4.81
N GLY A 482 16.91 -17.31 4.10
CA GLY A 482 16.87 -17.53 2.66
C GLY A 482 16.31 -18.91 2.32
N THR A 483 17.12 -19.76 1.68
CA THR A 483 16.73 -21.15 1.37
C THR A 483 16.56 -22.03 2.61
N THR A 484 17.22 -21.69 3.72
CA THR A 484 17.09 -22.40 5.00
C THR A 484 16.32 -21.51 5.98
N ALA A 485 15.33 -22.11 6.66
CA ALA A 485 14.60 -21.44 7.72
C ALA A 485 15.54 -21.03 8.86
N LEU A 486 15.39 -19.81 9.35
CA LEU A 486 16.07 -19.31 10.54
C LEU A 486 15.17 -19.55 11.75
N GLU A 487 15.65 -20.33 12.71
CA GLU A 487 15.01 -20.46 14.02
C GLU A 487 15.34 -19.25 14.90
N LEU A 488 14.32 -18.53 15.37
CA LEU A 488 14.47 -17.45 16.34
C LEU A 488 14.44 -17.98 17.77
N ASP A 489 15.22 -17.36 18.65
CA ASP A 489 15.07 -17.58 20.09
C ASP A 489 13.72 -17.04 20.61
N SER A 490 13.33 -17.45 21.81
CA SER A 490 12.03 -17.12 22.41
C SER A 490 11.84 -15.65 22.77
N GLU A 491 12.87 -14.80 22.61
CA GLU A 491 12.85 -13.39 23.02
C GLU A 491 13.14 -12.41 21.88
N SER A 492 13.43 -12.92 20.68
CA SER A 492 13.96 -12.11 19.57
C SER A 492 13.04 -12.05 18.36
N TYR A 493 13.04 -10.89 17.72
CA TYR A 493 12.23 -10.59 16.53
C TYR A 493 13.12 -10.56 15.28
N PHE A 494 12.58 -11.01 14.15
CA PHE A 494 13.23 -10.86 12.85
C PHE A 494 12.70 -9.62 12.14
N MET A 495 13.61 -8.75 11.72
CA MET A 495 13.31 -7.39 11.27
C MET A 495 13.78 -7.19 9.84
N LEU A 496 12.93 -6.68 8.95
CA LEU A 496 13.29 -6.34 7.56
C LEU A 496 12.96 -4.90 7.21
N GLY A 497 13.75 -4.30 6.33
CA GLY A 497 13.38 -3.03 5.71
C GLY A 497 12.40 -3.24 4.56
N ASP A 498 11.49 -2.29 4.36
CA ASP A 498 10.56 -2.33 3.22
C ASP A 498 11.30 -2.29 1.87
N ASN A 499 12.45 -1.62 1.82
CA ASN A 499 13.38 -1.67 0.70
C ASN A 499 14.31 -2.88 0.85
N ALA A 500 13.79 -4.09 0.62
CA ALA A 500 14.52 -5.34 0.82
C ALA A 500 15.83 -5.43 -0.02
N ALA A 501 15.92 -4.68 -1.11
CA ALA A 501 17.12 -4.63 -1.95
C ALA A 501 18.26 -3.77 -1.38
N ASN A 502 17.92 -2.77 -0.57
CA ASN A 502 18.83 -1.78 0.00
C ASN A 502 18.55 -1.59 1.50
N SER A 503 18.73 -2.67 2.26
CA SER A 503 18.46 -2.68 3.69
C SER A 503 19.50 -3.51 4.44
N ASP A 504 20.15 -2.86 5.40
CA ASP A 504 20.91 -3.50 6.47
C ASP A 504 19.91 -3.94 7.56
N ASP A 505 19.67 -5.24 7.66
CA ASP A 505 18.62 -5.85 8.47
C ASP A 505 18.96 -7.30 8.89
N SER A 506 18.02 -7.99 9.54
CA SER A 506 18.22 -9.31 10.15
C SER A 506 18.76 -10.38 9.19
N ARG A 507 18.65 -10.19 7.88
CA ARG A 507 19.25 -11.10 6.89
C ARG A 507 20.78 -11.10 6.88
N PHE A 508 21.38 -9.98 7.27
CA PHE A 508 22.81 -9.74 7.15
C PHE A 508 23.51 -9.59 8.51
N TRP A 509 22.76 -9.31 9.57
CA TRP A 509 23.33 -9.15 10.91
C TRP A 509 23.87 -10.47 11.44
N LYS A 510 25.05 -10.38 12.08
CA LYS A 510 25.68 -11.52 12.79
C LYS A 510 24.71 -12.17 13.78
N ASN A 511 23.93 -11.35 14.49
CA ASN A 511 22.83 -11.77 15.33
C ASN A 511 21.52 -11.34 14.64
N PRO A 512 20.80 -12.26 13.96
CA PRO A 512 19.63 -11.89 13.17
C PRO A 512 18.43 -11.50 14.04
N GLY A 513 18.35 -12.02 15.26
CA GLY A 513 17.29 -11.72 16.22
C GLY A 513 17.52 -10.44 17.01
N VAL A 514 16.49 -9.58 17.07
CA VAL A 514 16.48 -8.37 17.90
C VAL A 514 15.70 -8.65 19.19
N PRO A 515 16.34 -8.61 20.37
CA PRO A 515 15.66 -8.84 21.63
C PRO A 515 14.56 -7.83 21.88
N ARG A 516 13.49 -8.28 22.53
CA ARG A 516 12.39 -7.42 22.95
C ARG A 516 12.81 -6.18 23.75
N THR A 517 13.85 -6.31 24.57
CA THR A 517 14.42 -5.23 25.39
C THR A 517 15.08 -4.11 24.59
N ASN A 518 15.39 -4.36 23.32
CA ASN A 518 16.08 -3.40 22.46
C ASN A 518 15.13 -2.50 21.67
N PHE A 519 13.82 -2.74 21.77
CA PHE A 519 12.80 -1.91 21.13
C PHE A 519 12.68 -0.56 21.85
N LEU A 520 12.76 0.52 21.07
CA LEU A 520 12.62 1.90 21.55
C LEU A 520 11.18 2.40 21.47
N GLY A 521 10.41 1.96 20.46
CA GLY A 521 8.99 2.33 20.34
C GLY A 521 8.41 2.13 18.94
N LYS A 522 7.12 2.44 18.79
CA LYS A 522 6.39 2.35 17.52
C LYS A 522 6.37 3.72 16.82
N PRO A 523 6.91 3.88 15.61
CA PRO A 523 6.71 5.09 14.82
C PRO A 523 5.21 5.21 14.46
N PHE A 524 4.62 6.38 14.68
CA PHE A 524 3.16 6.57 14.54
C PHE A 524 2.75 7.80 13.73
N LEU A 525 3.66 8.74 13.46
CA LEU A 525 3.37 9.93 12.68
C LEU A 525 4.59 10.35 11.86
N LEU A 526 4.45 10.41 10.54
CA LEU A 526 5.38 11.15 9.69
C LEU A 526 5.03 12.64 9.81
N HIS A 527 5.82 13.39 10.58
CA HIS A 527 5.46 14.75 10.99
C HIS A 527 6.31 15.84 10.34
N GLN A 528 7.47 15.48 9.79
CA GLN A 528 8.39 16.39 9.12
C GLN A 528 8.93 15.77 7.83
N PRO A 529 8.06 15.47 6.86
CA PRO A 529 8.52 15.21 5.50
C PRO A 529 9.06 16.51 4.88
N SER A 530 10.18 16.40 4.19
CA SER A 530 10.78 17.51 3.46
C SER A 530 10.50 17.38 1.96
N ARG A 531 10.54 18.50 1.25
CA ARG A 531 10.43 18.60 -0.21
C ARG A 531 11.56 19.46 -0.75
N GLY A 532 12.12 19.11 -1.89
CA GLY A 532 13.12 19.96 -2.55
C GLY A 532 12.53 21.31 -2.99
N ALA A 533 13.23 22.44 -2.77
CA ALA A 533 12.82 23.71 -3.36
C ALA A 533 13.09 23.74 -4.86
N LYS A 534 12.17 24.36 -5.63
CA LYS A 534 12.37 24.65 -7.05
C LYS A 534 13.49 25.70 -7.23
N PRO A 535 14.32 25.60 -8.28
CA PRO A 535 15.29 26.64 -8.61
C PRO A 535 14.60 27.99 -8.78
N GLY A 536 15.14 29.04 -8.14
CA GLY A 536 14.70 30.43 -8.34
C GLY A 536 13.97 31.11 -7.18
N LEU A 537 13.73 30.43 -6.05
CA LEU A 537 13.13 31.06 -4.85
C LEU A 537 14.14 31.53 -3.80
N THR A 538 15.42 31.18 -3.91
CA THR A 538 16.46 31.56 -2.94
C THR A 538 17.71 32.07 -3.64
N THR A 539 18.27 33.15 -3.09
CA THR A 539 19.54 33.73 -3.53
C THR A 539 20.68 32.78 -3.11
N ALA A 540 21.55 32.45 -4.07
CA ALA A 540 22.81 31.70 -3.90
C ALA A 540 22.69 30.21 -3.51
N GLY A 541 22.54 29.35 -4.53
CA GLY A 541 23.17 28.02 -4.59
C GLY A 541 22.83 26.97 -3.51
N GLN A 542 21.95 27.28 -2.55
CA GLN A 542 21.47 26.34 -1.56
C GLN A 542 20.07 25.89 -1.94
N PHE A 543 19.95 24.62 -2.35
CA PHE A 543 18.68 23.92 -2.41
C PHE A 543 18.14 23.81 -0.97
N GLU A 544 17.34 24.77 -0.53
CA GLU A 544 16.64 24.65 0.75
C GLU A 544 15.49 23.65 0.62
N SER A 545 15.38 22.71 1.54
CA SER A 545 14.23 21.82 1.60
C SER A 545 13.06 22.54 2.29
N THR A 546 11.88 22.53 1.66
CA THR A 546 10.63 23.01 2.26
C THR A 546 9.87 21.87 2.96
N PHE A 547 8.79 22.18 3.67
CA PHE A 547 7.96 21.19 4.35
C PHE A 547 6.90 20.60 3.40
N ASP A 548 6.80 19.27 3.31
CA ASP A 548 5.81 18.61 2.44
C ASP A 548 4.51 18.25 3.17
N TRP A 549 3.55 19.18 3.18
CA TRP A 549 2.24 18.94 3.79
C TRP A 549 1.50 17.73 3.23
N SER A 550 1.74 17.34 1.97
CA SER A 550 1.02 16.23 1.33
C SER A 550 1.41 14.86 1.86
N ARG A 551 2.58 14.75 2.52
CA ARG A 551 3.12 13.48 3.03
C ARG A 551 2.91 13.30 4.54
N VAL A 552 2.45 14.34 5.25
CA VAL A 552 2.16 14.25 6.69
C VAL A 552 1.01 13.26 6.90
N ARG A 553 1.29 12.17 7.61
CA ARG A 553 0.30 11.11 7.83
C ARG A 553 0.61 10.28 9.06
N TRP A 554 -0.45 9.75 9.65
CA TRP A 554 -0.34 8.72 10.69
C TRP A 554 0.22 7.43 10.07
N LEU A 555 1.23 6.88 10.73
CA LEU A 555 1.76 5.54 10.45
C LEU A 555 0.92 4.57 11.28
N ARG A 556 0.24 3.66 10.59
CA ARG A 556 -0.75 2.77 11.21
C ARG A 556 -0.11 1.51 11.81
#